data_AF-A0A392TX43-F1
#
_entry.id   AF-A0A392TX43-F1
#
_cell.length_a   1.000
_cell.length_b   1.000
_cell.length_c   1.000
_cell.angle_alpha   90.00
_cell.angle_beta   90.00
_cell.angle_gamma   90.00
#
_symmetry.space_group_name_H-M   'P 1'
#
loop_
_entity.id
_entity.type
_entity.pdbx_description
1 polymer ?
#
loop_
_entity_poly.entity_id
_entity_poly.type
_entity_poly.pdbx_seq_one_letter_code
_entity_poly.pdbx_strand_id
1 'polypeptide(L)'
;IEDSVFIVDATAGDCHLGGEDFDNRMVENFVEEFKRKHEKEIRGNPRALRKLRTACERAKRILSSTVQTTIEIDSLYEGIDFYT
;
A
#
# COMPACT_ATOMS: atom_id res chain seq x y z
N ILE A 1 -33.64 -13.23 33.44
CA ILE A 1 -32.80 -13.40 32.24
C ILE A 1 -33.47 -12.57 31.15
N GLU A 2 -33.21 -11.27 31.14
CA GLU A 2 -33.44 -10.45 29.95
C GLU A 2 -32.05 -10.19 29.40
N ASP A 3 -31.54 -11.21 28.73
CA ASP A 3 -30.21 -11.21 28.13
C ASP A 3 -30.27 -10.39 26.84
N SER A 4 -29.74 -9.16 26.90
CA SER A 4 -29.06 -8.43 25.83
C SER A 4 -29.56 -8.70 24.39
N VAL A 5 -30.75 -8.19 24.04
CA VAL A 5 -31.24 -8.21 22.66
C VAL A 5 -30.69 -7.00 21.90
N PHE A 6 -29.98 -7.26 20.79
CA PHE A 6 -29.54 -6.23 19.85
C PHE A 6 -30.31 -6.38 18.54
N ILE A 7 -30.98 -5.31 18.11
CA ILE A 7 -31.70 -5.24 16.83
C ILE A 7 -30.96 -4.23 15.96
N VAL A 8 -30.59 -4.66 14.75
CA VAL A 8 -29.94 -3.80 13.75
C VAL A 8 -30.99 -3.43 12.71
N ASP A 9 -31.33 -2.15 12.62
CA ASP A 9 -32.39 -1.65 11.74
C ASP A 9 -31.97 -1.56 10.26
N ALA A 10 -30.69 -1.28 10.00
CA ALA A 10 -30.13 -1.25 8.64
C ALA A 10 -28.60 -1.39 8.64
N THR A 11 -28.06 -2.02 7.59
CA THR A 11 -26.63 -2.11 7.32
C THR A 11 -26.38 -1.87 5.84
N ALA A 12 -25.37 -1.05 5.53
CA ALA A 12 -24.83 -0.86 4.19
C ALA A 12 -23.30 -0.93 4.24
N GLY A 13 -22.67 -1.36 3.16
CA GLY A 13 -21.22 -1.47 3.06
C GLY A 13 -20.77 -1.82 1.66
N ASP A 14 -19.49 -1.59 1.38
CA ASP A 14 -18.83 -1.99 0.14
C ASP A 14 -17.77 -3.03 0.47
N CYS A 15 -17.98 -4.27 -0.01
CA CYS A 15 -17.05 -5.38 0.22
C CYS A 15 -15.78 -5.29 -0.65
N HIS A 16 -15.72 -4.34 -1.60
CA HIS A 16 -14.57 -4.11 -2.45
C HIS A 16 -13.73 -2.89 -2.02
N LEU A 17 -14.14 -2.19 -0.96
CA LEU A 17 -13.41 -1.03 -0.42
C LEU A 17 -12.66 -1.42 0.85
N GLY A 18 -11.35 -1.19 0.87
CA GLY A 18 -10.53 -1.50 2.03
C GLY A 18 -9.16 -0.84 2.01
N GLY A 19 -8.30 -1.31 2.93
CA GLY A 19 -6.94 -0.80 3.06
C GLY A 19 -6.08 -1.08 1.82
N GLU A 20 -6.42 -2.10 1.03
CA GLU A 20 -5.69 -2.49 -0.18
C GLU A 20 -5.82 -1.44 -1.29
N ASP A 21 -6.92 -0.70 -1.36
CA ASP A 21 -7.09 0.38 -2.35
C ASP A 21 -6.06 1.49 -2.17
N PHE A 22 -5.77 1.84 -0.92
CA PHE A 22 -4.73 2.79 -0.58
C PHE A 22 -3.35 2.24 -0.92
N ASP A 23 -3.09 0.96 -0.61
CA ASP A 23 -1.82 0.32 -0.95
C ASP A 23 -1.62 0.30 -2.49
N ASN A 24 -2.66 -0.02 -3.26
CA ASN A 24 -2.63 -0.02 -4.72
C ASN A 24 -2.31 1.37 -5.28
N ARG A 25 -2.95 2.42 -4.74
CA ARG A 25 -2.68 3.80 -5.18
C ARG A 25 -1.27 4.25 -4.85
N MET A 26 -0.74 3.89 -3.68
CA MET A 26 0.64 4.19 -3.31
C MET A 26 1.64 3.45 -4.21
N VAL A 27 1.41 2.16 -4.46
CA VAL A 27 2.26 1.36 -5.37
C VAL A 27 2.30 1.99 -6.76
N GLU A 28 1.16 2.34 -7.34
CA GLU A 28 1.09 2.95 -8.68
C GLU A 28 1.86 4.29 -8.73
N ASN A 29 1.74 5.12 -7.68
CA ASN A 29 2.48 6.37 -7.58
C ASN A 29 4.00 6.14 -7.56
N PHE A 30 4.48 5.18 -6.77
CA PHE A 30 5.90 4.89 -6.66
C PHE A 30 6.47 4.10 -7.85
N VAL A 31 5.65 3.33 -8.57
CA VAL A 31 6.03 2.74 -9.86
C VAL A 31 6.34 3.83 -10.87
N GLU A 32 5.46 4.83 -10.99
CA GLU A 32 5.69 5.99 -11.88
C GLU A 32 6.87 6.84 -11.42
N GLU A 33 7.05 7.02 -10.11
CA GLU A 33 8.21 7.72 -9.58
C GLU A 33 9.52 6.98 -9.86
N PHE A 34 9.57 5.66 -9.68
CA PHE A 34 10.73 4.84 -9.99
C PHE A 34 11.09 4.94 -11.48
N LYS A 35 10.07 4.85 -12.34
CA LYS A 35 10.23 5.04 -13.79
C LYS A 35 10.77 6.42 -14.14
N ARG A 36 10.31 7.48 -13.47
CA ARG A 36 10.81 8.84 -13.68
C ARG A 36 12.26 9.02 -13.20
N LYS A 37 12.65 8.39 -12.08
CA LYS A 37 13.99 8.53 -11.49
C LYS A 37 15.05 7.68 -12.19
N HIS A 38 14.69 6.48 -12.64
CA HIS A 38 15.64 5.47 -13.12
C HIS A 38 15.40 5.06 -14.59
N GLU A 39 14.39 5.62 -15.25
CA GLU A 39 14.00 5.30 -16.64
C GLU A 39 13.71 3.80 -16.87
N LYS A 40 13.37 3.07 -15.81
CA LYS A 40 13.08 1.63 -15.83
C LYS A 40 11.68 1.33 -15.35
N GLU A 41 11.04 0.36 -16.01
CA GLU A 41 9.67 -0.05 -15.74
C GLU A 41 9.64 -1.32 -14.88
N ILE A 42 8.94 -1.29 -13.74
CA ILE A 42 8.88 -2.40 -12.79
C ILE A 42 7.52 -3.13 -12.80
N ARG A 43 6.51 -2.61 -13.52
CA ARG A 43 5.18 -3.24 -13.65
C ARG A 43 5.26 -4.70 -14.12
N GLY A 44 6.24 -5.03 -14.96
CA GLY A 44 6.46 -6.38 -15.48
C GLY A 44 7.11 -7.36 -14.50
N ASN A 45 7.54 -6.91 -13.31
CA ASN A 45 8.24 -7.75 -12.34
C ASN A 45 7.40 -7.98 -11.07
N PRO A 46 6.72 -9.14 -10.94
CA PRO A 46 5.89 -9.45 -9.79
C PRO A 46 6.64 -9.44 -8.45
N ARG A 47 7.95 -9.77 -8.47
CA ARG A 47 8.78 -9.77 -7.25
C ARG A 47 9.07 -8.35 -6.78
N ALA A 48 9.40 -7.44 -7.71
CA ALA A 48 9.61 -6.02 -7.40
C ALA A 48 8.32 -5.38 -6.89
N LEU A 49 7.19 -5.61 -7.57
CA LEU A 49 5.88 -5.10 -7.14
C LEU A 49 5.48 -5.61 -5.76
N ARG A 50 5.76 -6.88 -5.43
CA ARG A 50 5.48 -7.43 -4.11
C ARG A 50 6.31 -6.77 -3.01
N LYS A 51 7.61 -6.54 -3.25
CA LYS A 51 8.47 -5.78 -2.33
C LYS A 51 7.92 -4.36 -2.09
N LEU A 52 7.58 -3.66 -3.16
CA LEU A 52 7.04 -2.31 -3.10
C LEU A 52 5.71 -2.26 -2.34
N ARG A 53 4.81 -3.22 -2.58
CA ARG A 53 3.53 -3.34 -1.88
C ARG A 53 3.69 -3.53 -0.38
N THR A 54 4.57 -4.44 0.05
CA THR A 54 4.86 -4.64 1.49
C THR A 54 5.40 -3.36 2.13
N ALA A 55 6.25 -2.62 1.42
CA ALA A 55 6.78 -1.36 1.92
C ALA A 55 5.70 -0.27 1.98
N CYS A 56 4.81 -0.18 0.99
CA CYS A 56 3.68 0.76 0.97
C CYS A 56 2.69 0.48 2.12
N GLU A 57 2.34 -0.78 2.37
CA GLU A 57 1.46 -1.15 3.47
C GLU A 57 2.07 -0.71 4.82
N ARG A 58 3.38 -0.94 5.00
CA ARG A 58 4.11 -0.52 6.20
C ARG A 58 4.12 1.00 6.32
N ALA A 59 4.40 1.72 5.24
CA ALA A 59 4.39 3.18 5.21
C ALA A 59 2.99 3.74 5.54
N LYS A 60 1.93 3.19 4.94
CA LYS A 60 0.53 3.55 5.23
C LYS A 60 0.19 3.41 6.71
N ARG A 61 0.61 2.30 7.35
CA ARG A 61 0.42 2.09 8.80
C ARG A 61 1.15 3.14 9.63
N ILE A 62 2.38 3.49 9.27
CA ILE A 62 3.16 4.52 9.97
C ILE A 62 2.50 5.88 9.79
N LEU A 63 2.07 6.23 8.57
CA LEU A 63 1.36 7.47 8.25
C LEU A 63 -0.02 7.60 8.93
N SER A 64 -0.57 6.50 9.48
CA SER A 64 -1.78 6.57 10.30
C SER A 64 -1.52 7.22 11.66
N SER A 65 -0.25 7.32 12.10
CA SER A 65 0.16 7.94 13.36
C SER A 65 1.23 9.03 13.21
N THR A 66 1.88 9.14 12.05
CA THR A 66 2.89 10.17 11.76
C THR A 66 2.54 10.97 10.51
N VAL A 67 3.07 12.19 10.41
CA VAL A 67 2.83 13.08 9.24
C VAL A 67 3.66 12.66 8.03
N GLN A 68 4.82 12.02 8.27
CA GLN A 68 5.76 11.64 7.22
C GLN A 68 6.44 10.32 7.58
N THR A 69 6.86 9.59 6.54
CA THR A 69 7.69 8.38 6.63
C THR A 69 8.53 8.28 5.37
N THR A 70 9.64 7.55 5.46
CA THR A 70 10.50 7.21 4.32
C THR A 70 10.29 5.75 3.94
N ILE A 71 10.37 5.45 2.66
CA ILE A 71 10.34 4.10 2.11
C ILE A 71 11.75 3.79 1.59
N GLU A 72 12.33 2.72 2.12
CA GLU A 72 13.65 2.24 1.75
C GLU A 72 13.52 0.76 1.34
N ILE A 73 13.94 0.44 0.11
CA ILE A 73 13.88 -0.92 -0.43
C ILE A 73 15.18 -1.25 -1.15
N ASP A 74 15.92 -2.18 -0.56
CA ASP A 74 17.15 -2.69 -1.16
C ASP A 74 16.86 -3.58 -2.38
N SER A 75 17.60 -3.32 -3.46
CA SER A 75 17.55 -4.03 -4.73
C SER A 75 16.11 -4.26 -5.19
N LEU A 76 15.36 -3.18 -5.34
CA LEU A 76 13.96 -3.21 -5.79
C LEU A 76 13.87 -3.84 -7.18
N TYR A 77 14.69 -3.39 -8.12
CA TYR A 77 14.71 -3.91 -9.50
C TYR A 77 16.12 -3.83 -10.10
N GLU A 78 16.62 -4.93 -10.67
CA GLU A 78 17.93 -5.02 -11.34
C GLU A 78 19.11 -4.48 -10.50
N GLY A 79 19.07 -4.66 -9.17
CA GLY A 79 20.10 -4.16 -8.25
C GLY A 79 20.01 -2.68 -7.94
N ILE A 80 18.95 -2.00 -8.39
CA ILE A 80 18.68 -0.59 -8.05
C ILE A 80 17.90 -0.55 -6.74
N ASP A 81 18.43 0.20 -5.79
CA ASP A 81 17.77 0.51 -4.53
C ASP A 81 16.75 1.64 -4.72
N PHE A 82 15.68 1.62 -3.94
CA PHE A 82 14.64 2.64 -3.99
C PHE A 82 14.50 3.36 -2.66
N TYR A 83 14.61 4.68 -2.71
CA TYR A 83 14.50 5.59 -1.57
C TYR A 83 13.53 6.73 -1.93
N THR A 84 12.52 6.94 -1.08
CA THR A 84 11.59 8.07 -1.20
C THR A 84 10.94 8.43 0.12
#